data_AF-A0A975EY46-F1
#
_entry.id   AF-A0A975EY46-F1
#
_cell.length_a   1.000
_cell.length_b   1.000
_cell.length_c   1.000
_cell.angle_alpha   90.00
_cell.angle_beta   90.00
_cell.angle_gamma   90.00
#
_symmetry.space_group_name_H-M   'P 1'
#
loop_
_entity.id
_entity.type
_entity.pdbx_description
1 polymer ?
#
loop_
_entity_poly.entity_id
_entity_poly.type
_entity_poly.pdbx_seq_one_letter_code
_entity_poly.pdbx_strand_id
1 'polypeptide(L)'
;MKKNYYRRAVLLLPILLVITSISCASNKPLYDWYDYQEDSYHYLKNADEKSVKTLIETYEKIISKQNASRAAVPPGIYADYGYLLIRSGKTKEGTEMLKKEVELYPESEVFVSQIIKRLGKK
;
A
#
# COMPACT_ATOMS: atom_id res chain seq x y z
N MET A 1 -9.55 40.08 -46.53
CA MET A 1 -8.54 39.66 -45.52
C MET A 1 -9.05 38.70 -44.43
N LYS A 2 -10.35 38.69 -44.05
CA LYS A 2 -10.85 37.86 -42.92
C LYS A 2 -11.01 36.35 -43.20
N LYS A 3 -11.16 35.94 -44.46
CA LYS A 3 -11.38 34.52 -44.87
C LYS A 3 -10.21 33.59 -44.50
N ASN A 4 -8.99 34.10 -44.46
CA ASN A 4 -7.79 33.34 -44.09
C ASN A 4 -7.64 33.16 -42.57
N TYR A 5 -8.24 34.05 -41.77
CA TYR A 5 -8.24 33.97 -40.31
C TYR A 5 -9.15 32.83 -39.82
N TYR A 6 -10.37 32.72 -40.37
CA TYR A 6 -11.29 31.62 -40.05
C TYR A 6 -10.76 30.26 -40.53
N ARG A 7 -10.10 30.18 -41.70
CA ARG A 7 -9.47 28.92 -42.17
C ARG A 7 -8.31 28.46 -41.28
N ARG A 8 -7.53 29.40 -40.72
CA ARG A 8 -6.45 29.09 -39.77
C ARG A 8 -6.97 28.73 -38.37
N ALA A 9 -8.03 29.40 -37.90
CA ALA A 9 -8.67 29.10 -36.62
C ALA A 9 -9.40 27.74 -36.62
N VAL A 10 -10.05 27.36 -37.73
CA VAL A 10 -10.70 26.05 -37.90
C VAL A 10 -9.68 24.90 -37.93
N LEU A 11 -8.45 25.15 -38.40
CA LEU A 11 -7.36 24.15 -38.37
C LEU A 11 -6.70 24.00 -36.99
N LEU A 12 -6.82 24.99 -36.09
CA LEU A 12 -6.25 24.95 -34.73
C LEU A 12 -7.17 24.28 -33.70
N LEU A 13 -8.48 24.27 -33.93
CA LEU A 13 -9.48 23.62 -33.08
C LEU A 13 -9.29 22.09 -32.89
N PRO A 14 -8.99 21.29 -33.93
CA PRO A 14 -8.79 19.84 -33.75
C PRO A 14 -7.47 19.52 -33.04
N ILE A 15 -6.45 20.38 -33.15
CA ILE A 15 -5.15 20.21 -32.48
C ILE A 15 -5.31 20.38 -30.96
N LEU A 16 -6.11 21.37 -30.53
CA LEU A 16 -6.42 21.58 -29.11
C LEU A 16 -7.21 20.40 -28.52
N LEU A 17 -8.12 19.81 -29.28
CA LEU A 17 -8.91 18.65 -28.87
C LEU A 17 -8.04 17.41 -28.62
N VAL A 18 -7.06 17.15 -29.52
CA VAL A 18 -6.12 16.01 -29.41
C VAL A 18 -5.18 16.16 -28.22
N ILE A 19 -4.75 17.37 -27.87
CA ILE A 19 -3.87 17.61 -26.70
C ILE A 19 -4.61 17.32 -25.38
N THR A 20 -5.91 17.59 -25.31
CA THR A 20 -6.70 17.30 -24.09
C THR A 20 -7.02 15.81 -23.87
N SER A 21 -6.80 14.95 -24.88
CA SER A 21 -7.15 13.52 -24.80
C SER A 21 -6.04 12.62 -24.20
N ILE A 22 -4.86 13.18 -23.86
CA ILE A 22 -3.70 12.41 -23.37
C ILE A 22 -3.75 12.18 -21.84
N SER A 23 -4.72 12.76 -21.12
CA SER A 23 -4.71 12.77 -19.65
C SER A 23 -5.28 11.51 -18.98
N CYS A 24 -5.06 10.33 -19.56
CA CYS A 24 -5.30 9.05 -18.89
C CYS A 24 -4.02 8.20 -18.92
N ALA A 25 -2.98 8.69 -18.25
CA ALA A 25 -1.82 7.86 -17.95
C ALA A 25 -2.23 6.86 -16.86
N SER A 26 -2.40 5.60 -17.23
CA SER A 26 -2.46 4.48 -16.28
C SER A 26 -1.09 4.36 -15.61
N ASN A 27 -0.91 5.09 -14.51
CA ASN A 27 0.31 5.02 -13.73
C ASN A 27 0.30 3.72 -12.94
N LYS A 28 1.43 3.00 -12.94
CA LYS A 28 1.62 1.89 -12.01
C LYS A 28 1.37 2.40 -10.59
N PRO A 29 0.63 1.65 -9.76
CA PRO A 29 0.39 2.07 -8.38
C PRO A 29 1.72 2.21 -7.62
N LEU A 30 1.70 3.00 -6.55
CA LEU A 30 2.88 3.19 -5.70
C LEU A 30 3.29 1.90 -4.98
N TYR A 31 2.28 1.09 -4.63
CA TYR A 31 2.37 -0.14 -3.85
C TYR A 31 1.48 -1.24 -4.42
N ASP A 32 1.90 -2.49 -4.26
CA ASP A 32 1.11 -3.68 -4.57
C ASP A 32 0.66 -4.30 -3.25
N TRP A 33 -0.64 -4.17 -2.96
CA TRP A 33 -1.25 -4.67 -1.73
C TRP A 33 -1.73 -6.11 -1.85
N TYR A 34 -1.66 -6.71 -3.04
CA TYR A 34 -2.29 -8.00 -3.35
C TYR A 34 -3.73 -8.07 -2.81
N ASP A 35 -4.02 -9.10 -2.01
CA ASP A 35 -5.34 -9.44 -1.50
C ASP A 35 -5.58 -8.89 -0.07
N TYR A 36 -4.69 -8.01 0.43
CA TYR A 36 -4.68 -7.52 1.82
C TYR A 36 -6.03 -7.00 2.29
N GLN A 37 -6.71 -6.20 1.48
CA GLN A 37 -7.97 -5.58 1.87
C GLN A 37 -9.07 -6.62 2.13
N GLU A 38 -9.12 -7.67 1.29
CA GLU A 38 -10.09 -8.75 1.42
C GLU A 38 -9.74 -9.66 2.60
N ASP A 39 -8.47 -10.06 2.70
CA ASP A 39 -8.01 -10.98 3.76
C ASP A 39 -8.06 -10.36 5.15
N SER A 40 -7.70 -9.06 5.26
CA SER A 40 -7.80 -8.31 6.51
C SER A 40 -9.26 -8.19 6.96
N TYR A 41 -10.17 -7.94 6.00
CA TYR A 41 -11.60 -7.92 6.28
C TYR A 41 -12.12 -9.29 6.72
N HIS A 42 -11.71 -10.38 6.07
CA HIS A 42 -12.10 -11.73 6.45
C HIS A 42 -11.58 -12.12 7.83
N TYR A 43 -10.34 -11.77 8.15
CA TYR A 43 -9.78 -11.94 9.48
C TYR A 43 -10.59 -11.18 10.52
N LEU A 44 -10.91 -9.91 10.27
CA LEU A 44 -11.70 -9.09 11.20
C LEU A 44 -13.12 -9.66 11.40
N LYS A 45 -13.73 -10.18 10.33
CA LYS A 45 -15.10 -10.70 10.37
C LYS A 45 -15.22 -12.06 11.05
N ASN A 46 -14.30 -12.98 10.74
CA ASN A 46 -14.43 -14.38 11.15
C ASN A 46 -13.52 -14.74 12.32
N ALA A 47 -12.31 -14.15 12.38
CA ALA A 47 -11.29 -14.41 13.39
C ALA A 47 -10.95 -15.91 13.60
N ASP A 48 -11.14 -16.73 12.57
CA ASP A 48 -10.84 -18.16 12.59
C ASP A 48 -9.40 -18.46 12.09
N GLU A 49 -8.92 -19.67 12.35
CA GLU A 49 -7.57 -20.10 11.98
C GLU A 49 -7.28 -19.97 10.47
N LYS A 50 -8.27 -20.24 9.62
CA LYS A 50 -8.11 -20.13 8.17
C LYS A 50 -7.89 -18.68 7.77
N SER A 51 -8.71 -17.76 8.28
CA SER A 51 -8.60 -16.32 8.00
C SER A 51 -7.27 -15.74 8.50
N VAL A 52 -6.78 -16.18 9.66
CA VAL A 52 -5.45 -15.81 10.18
C VAL A 52 -4.35 -16.29 9.24
N LYS A 53 -4.41 -17.56 8.82
CA LYS A 53 -3.40 -18.15 7.95
C LYS A 53 -3.34 -17.44 6.59
N THR A 54 -4.50 -17.22 5.96
CA THR A 54 -4.58 -16.51 4.68
C THR A 54 -4.01 -15.09 4.79
N LEU A 55 -4.34 -14.36 5.86
CA LEU A 55 -3.79 -13.02 6.09
C LEU A 55 -2.26 -13.04 6.28
N ILE A 56 -1.73 -14.04 6.99
CA ILE A 56 -0.27 -14.25 7.13
C ILE A 56 0.40 -14.48 5.76
N GLU A 57 -0.16 -15.37 4.94
CA GLU A 57 0.34 -15.64 3.59
C GLU A 57 0.36 -14.37 2.73
N THR A 58 -0.66 -13.53 2.87
CA THR A 58 -0.74 -12.23 2.17
C THR A 58 0.32 -11.24 2.66
N TYR A 59 0.58 -11.13 3.96
CA TYR A 59 1.70 -10.32 4.45
C TYR A 59 3.05 -10.81 3.92
N GLU A 60 3.30 -12.13 3.95
CA GLU A 60 4.54 -12.71 3.45
C GLU A 60 4.73 -12.46 1.95
N LYS A 61 3.65 -12.52 1.17
CA LYS A 61 3.64 -12.19 -0.27
C LYS A 61 3.97 -10.71 -0.50
N ILE A 62 3.35 -9.79 0.25
CA ILE A 62 3.61 -8.35 0.17
C ILE A 62 5.07 -8.05 0.49
N ILE A 63 5.61 -8.68 1.54
CA ILE A 63 6.99 -8.47 2.03
C ILE A 63 8.03 -9.05 1.06
N SER A 64 7.75 -10.23 0.49
CA SER A 64 8.72 -10.92 -0.38
C SER A 64 8.73 -10.40 -1.81
N LYS A 65 7.62 -9.86 -2.32
CA LYS A 65 7.50 -9.47 -3.73
C LYS A 65 6.69 -8.20 -3.89
N GLN A 66 7.32 -7.10 -4.30
CA GLN A 66 6.63 -5.88 -4.73
C GLN A 66 6.73 -5.66 -6.23
N ASN A 67 5.59 -5.53 -6.91
CA ASN A 67 5.51 -5.27 -8.35
C ASN A 67 5.13 -3.80 -8.66
N ALA A 68 5.21 -2.92 -7.67
CA ALA A 68 4.80 -1.53 -7.78
C ALA A 68 5.96 -0.56 -7.98
N SER A 69 5.65 0.70 -8.27
CA SER A 69 6.66 1.68 -8.68
C SER A 69 7.70 2.00 -7.59
N ARG A 70 7.34 1.93 -6.31
CA ARG A 70 8.28 2.14 -5.20
C ARG A 70 9.14 0.91 -4.86
N ALA A 71 8.72 -0.28 -5.30
CA ALA A 71 9.38 -1.57 -5.03
C ALA A 71 9.72 -1.81 -3.53
N ALA A 72 8.97 -1.21 -2.61
CA ALA A 72 9.16 -1.30 -1.17
C ALA A 72 7.86 -1.73 -0.50
N VAL A 73 7.98 -2.41 0.65
CA VAL A 73 6.82 -2.87 1.43
C VAL A 73 5.93 -1.67 1.79
N PRO A 74 4.60 -1.74 1.62
CA PRO A 74 3.70 -0.64 1.93
C PRO A 74 3.73 -0.26 3.41
N PRO A 75 3.49 1.02 3.77
CA PRO A 75 3.47 1.47 5.16
C PRO A 75 2.36 0.75 5.94
N GLY A 76 2.65 0.44 7.19
CA GLY A 76 1.76 -0.26 8.11
C GLY A 76 1.77 -1.78 7.99
N ILE A 77 2.28 -2.36 6.89
CA ILE A 77 2.28 -3.82 6.71
C ILE A 77 3.18 -4.52 7.72
N TYR A 78 4.37 -3.97 8.02
CA TYR A 78 5.22 -4.55 9.05
C TYR A 78 4.63 -4.35 10.44
N ALA A 79 3.97 -3.20 10.68
CA ALA A 79 3.28 -2.95 11.95
C ALA A 79 2.16 -3.97 12.23
N ASP A 80 1.27 -4.16 11.24
CA ASP A 80 0.08 -5.01 11.36
C ASP A 80 0.47 -6.49 11.44
N TYR A 81 1.39 -6.94 10.58
CA TYR A 81 1.93 -8.30 10.64
C TYR A 81 2.67 -8.57 11.95
N GLY A 82 3.50 -7.63 12.41
CA GLY A 82 4.21 -7.75 13.68
C GLY A 82 3.27 -7.88 14.87
N TYR A 83 2.20 -7.10 14.88
CA TYR A 83 1.15 -7.20 15.89
C TYR A 83 0.44 -8.56 15.86
N LEU A 84 0.06 -9.05 14.67
CA LEU A 84 -0.56 -10.36 14.50
C LEU A 84 0.34 -11.50 15.00
N LEU A 85 1.64 -11.46 14.66
CA LEU A 85 2.63 -12.44 15.14
C LEU A 85 2.74 -12.46 16.66
N ILE A 86 2.80 -11.29 17.31
CA ILE A 86 2.86 -11.20 18.77
C ILE A 86 1.58 -11.79 19.40
N ARG A 87 0.41 -11.49 18.83
CA ARG A 87 -0.87 -12.08 19.29
C ARG A 87 -0.92 -13.59 19.15
N SER A 88 -0.24 -14.14 18.15
CA SER A 88 -0.10 -15.58 17.91
C SER A 88 1.05 -16.23 18.69
N GLY A 89 1.67 -15.51 19.64
CA GLY A 89 2.74 -16.02 20.52
C GLY A 89 4.15 -15.89 19.95
N LYS A 90 4.30 -15.50 18.68
CA LYS A 90 5.59 -15.30 17.99
C LYS A 90 6.19 -13.92 18.30
N THR A 91 6.41 -13.66 19.59
CA THR A 91 6.74 -12.32 20.09
C THR A 91 8.04 -11.76 19.52
N LYS A 92 9.08 -12.60 19.36
CA LYS A 92 10.37 -12.18 18.82
C LYS A 92 10.24 -11.72 17.36
N GLU A 93 9.71 -12.60 16.51
CA GLU A 93 9.47 -12.32 15.09
C GLU A 93 8.60 -11.08 14.90
N GLY A 94 7.51 -10.96 15.67
CA GLY A 94 6.64 -9.80 15.56
C GLY A 94 7.30 -8.50 16.02
N THR A 95 8.14 -8.53 17.06
CA THR A 95 8.92 -7.35 17.49
C THR A 95 9.94 -6.94 16.42
N GLU A 96 10.53 -7.89 15.71
CA GLU A 96 11.43 -7.60 14.59
C GLU A 96 10.68 -6.92 13.43
N MET A 97 9.46 -7.35 13.11
CA MET A 97 8.64 -6.66 12.11
C MET A 97 8.30 -5.24 12.55
N LEU A 98 7.89 -5.03 13.81
CA LEU A 98 7.65 -3.69 14.33
C LEU A 98 8.88 -2.76 14.19
N LYS A 99 10.09 -3.28 14.43
CA LYS A 99 11.33 -2.50 14.22
C LYS A 99 11.56 -2.18 12.74
N LYS A 100 11.29 -3.11 11.82
CA LYS A 100 11.38 -2.88 10.37
C LYS A 100 10.42 -1.79 9.89
N GLU A 101 9.23 -1.69 10.48
CA GLU A 101 8.31 -0.59 10.19
C GLU A 101 8.97 0.76 10.48
N VAL A 102 9.59 0.93 11.65
CA VAL A 102 10.25 2.19 12.03
C VAL A 102 11.48 2.47 11.16
N GLU A 103 12.22 1.43 10.78
CA GLU A 103 13.38 1.56 9.88
C GLU A 103 12.97 2.07 8.49
N LEU A 104 11.87 1.55 7.95
CA LEU A 104 11.40 1.91 6.61
C LEU A 104 10.54 3.19 6.61
N TYR A 105 9.82 3.43 7.70
CA TYR A 105 8.85 4.50 7.91
C TYR A 105 9.07 5.14 9.29
N PRO A 106 10.08 6.01 9.45
CA PRO A 106 10.40 6.64 10.73
C PRO A 106 9.26 7.49 11.31
N GLU A 107 8.34 7.97 10.47
CA GLU A 107 7.11 8.65 10.91
C GLU A 107 6.22 7.78 11.82
N SER A 108 6.37 6.45 11.76
CA SER A 108 5.61 5.50 12.56
C SER A 108 6.16 5.30 13.98
N GLU A 109 7.35 5.82 14.29
CA GLU A 109 8.09 5.54 15.54
C GLU A 109 7.24 5.76 16.80
N VAL A 110 6.52 6.89 16.85
CA VAL A 110 5.68 7.26 18.00
C VAL A 110 4.58 6.22 18.21
N PHE A 111 3.99 5.70 17.15
CA PHE A 111 2.92 4.70 17.24
C PHE A 111 3.48 3.31 17.59
N VAL A 112 4.53 2.87 16.88
CA VAL A 112 5.12 1.54 17.07
C VAL A 112 5.74 1.39 18.46
N SER A 113 6.43 2.42 18.96
CA SER A 113 7.00 2.40 20.31
C SER A 113 5.93 2.22 21.40
N GLN A 114 4.74 2.79 21.21
CA GLN A 114 3.60 2.57 22.11
C GLN A 114 3.07 1.14 22.05
N ILE A 115 3.00 0.53 20.86
CA ILE A 115 2.63 -0.88 20.70
C ILE A 115 3.60 -1.76 21.49
N ILE A 116 4.91 -1.63 21.25
CA ILE A 116 5.94 -2.42 21.92
C ILE A 116 5.85 -2.24 23.44
N LYS A 117 5.71 -0.99 23.91
CA LYS A 117 5.60 -0.69 25.35
C LYS A 117 4.37 -1.33 26.01
N ARG A 118 3.23 -1.41 25.31
CA ARG A 118 2.02 -2.05 25.84
C ARG A 118 2.14 -3.58 25.83
N LEU A 119 2.79 -4.14 24.81
CA LEU A 119 2.96 -5.59 24.68
C LEU A 119 4.02 -6.15 25.64
N GLY A 120 5.07 -5.39 25.96
CA GLY A 120 6.11 -5.77 26.92
C GLY A 120 5.73 -5.62 28.40
N LYS A 121 4.53 -5.12 28.71
CA LYS A 121 4.02 -4.95 30.08
C LYS A 121 3.14 -6.12 30.57
N LYS A 122 3.16 -7.26 29.88
CA LYS A 122 2.47 -8.48 30.33
C LYS A 122 3.25 -9.21 31.40
#